data_AF-A0AAN5YM59-F1
#
_entry.id   AF-A0AAN5YM59-F1
#
_cell.length_a   1.000
_cell.length_b   1.000
_cell.length_c   1.000
_cell.angle_alpha   90.00
_cell.angle_beta   90.00
_cell.angle_gamma   90.00
#
_symmetry.space_group_name_H-M   'P 1'
#
loop_
_entity.id
_entity.type
_entity.pdbx_description
1 polymer ?
#
loop_
_entity_poly.entity_id
_entity_poly.type
_entity_poly.pdbx_seq_one_letter_code
_entity_poly.pdbx_strand_id
1 'polypeptide(L)'
;MPSKTIISQLAISLALCNSALGQVVNGADYNKPNGGPPASFFAAASTMPVAALQAAAAKASKVPSLATYPVSQDSGAAKSTIHTDWASFSGGASISWVADMDVDCDGLNSGCQGNPDGQPQTNWGALSAYEVPFIVIPDKYLSANTGALPGNNIAAVICNGKMFYGILGDSNGDSPQVTGEASWLMARTCFPNEGLNGNNGHTGVDVTYIVFTGKDAVLPSSALTKNYITNFTTLRSMGDKLVNALASNLGLSGTPPTKTTTLVTTTTTKPTSTASCSWAGHCLGASCSSNDDCADALVCTSGKCSVDGAATCSWEGHCEDTMGVEELSSLKAFQSAVADNMLVLVDAYADWCGPCKAIAPKVELFSNQYANIKFFKVNVDKVPDVAQELGVSSMPSFYLFRAGDYVDKVVGANPGLLETYLKKHAESAQG
;
A
#
# COMPACT_ATOMS: atom_id res chain seq x y z
N MET A 1 27.69 -27.68 60.20
CA MET A 1 26.25 -27.93 59.97
C MET A 1 25.70 -26.75 59.16
N PRO A 2 24.70 -26.98 58.29
CA PRO A 2 24.69 -27.04 56.80
C PRO A 2 24.83 -25.64 56.13
N SER A 3 24.96 -25.39 54.81
CA SER A 3 24.98 -26.11 53.52
C SER A 3 24.08 -25.34 52.54
N LYS A 4 24.66 -24.85 51.43
CA LYS A 4 24.06 -24.60 50.09
C LYS A 4 22.98 -23.49 50.04
N THR A 5 22.78 -22.73 48.95
CA THR A 5 22.91 -23.05 47.53
C THR A 5 23.01 -21.75 46.72
N ILE A 6 23.87 -21.75 45.70
CA ILE A 6 23.91 -20.78 44.60
C ILE A 6 22.68 -21.02 43.70
N ILE A 7 21.85 -20.01 43.45
CA ILE A 7 20.87 -20.05 42.36
C ILE A 7 21.16 -18.91 41.39
N SER A 8 21.71 -19.33 40.26
CA SER A 8 21.77 -18.62 38.98
C SER A 8 20.40 -18.09 38.59
N GLN A 9 20.23 -16.77 38.48
CA GLN A 9 19.14 -16.19 37.71
C GLN A 9 19.58 -16.01 36.26
N LEU A 10 19.13 -16.95 35.44
CA LEU A 10 19.10 -16.88 33.99
C LEU A 10 18.21 -15.67 33.61
N ALA A 11 18.81 -14.56 33.19
CA ALA A 11 18.08 -13.53 32.47
C ALA A 11 17.86 -14.04 31.04
N ILE A 12 16.70 -14.65 30.82
CA ILE A 12 16.18 -15.04 29.51
C ILE A 12 16.08 -13.74 28.70
N SER A 13 17.02 -13.53 27.78
CA SER A 13 16.87 -12.53 26.73
C SER A 13 15.76 -13.00 25.82
N LEU A 14 14.52 -12.57 26.11
CA LEU A 14 13.41 -12.67 25.18
C LEU A 14 13.67 -11.64 24.07
N ALA A 15 14.46 -12.04 23.08
CA ALA A 15 14.43 -11.37 21.79
C ALA A 15 13.02 -11.55 21.24
N LEU A 16 12.16 -10.55 21.45
CA LEU A 16 10.95 -10.38 20.66
C LEU A 16 11.41 -10.05 19.24
N CYS A 17 11.68 -11.11 18.50
CA CYS A 17 11.71 -11.08 17.06
C CYS A 17 10.31 -10.59 16.65
N ASN A 18 10.19 -9.30 16.31
CA ASN A 18 9.06 -8.80 15.56
C ASN A 18 9.17 -9.39 14.15
N SER A 19 8.94 -10.69 14.03
CA SER A 19 8.52 -11.28 12.78
C SER A 19 7.23 -10.57 12.43
N ALA A 20 7.27 -9.73 11.40
CA ALA A 20 6.10 -9.20 10.74
C ALA A 20 5.10 -10.36 10.62
N LEU A 21 3.99 -10.28 11.37
CA LEU A 21 2.91 -11.25 11.22
C LEU A 21 2.51 -11.14 9.75
N GLY A 22 2.76 -12.22 8.99
CA GLY A 22 2.50 -12.22 7.55
C GLY A 22 1.06 -11.78 7.30
N GLN A 23 0.85 -11.02 6.23
CA GLN A 23 -0.46 -10.59 5.73
C GLN A 23 -1.21 -11.80 5.16
N VAL A 24 -1.51 -12.74 6.05
CA VAL A 24 -2.38 -13.88 5.81
C VAL A 24 -3.80 -13.42 6.08
N VAL A 25 -4.66 -13.53 5.08
CA VAL A 25 -6.01 -12.97 5.12
C VAL A 25 -7.04 -14.03 4.78
N ASN A 26 -8.26 -13.79 5.27
CA ASN A 26 -9.45 -14.43 4.71
C ASN A 26 -9.95 -13.57 3.53
N GLY A 27 -9.63 -13.98 2.30
CA GLY A 27 -9.90 -13.17 1.10
C GLY A 27 -11.37 -12.76 0.91
N ALA A 28 -12.32 -13.58 1.39
CA ALA A 28 -13.74 -13.24 1.33
C ALA A 28 -14.08 -11.93 2.08
N ASP A 29 -13.31 -11.56 3.11
CA ASP A 29 -13.52 -10.33 3.88
C ASP A 29 -13.18 -9.07 3.08
N TYR A 30 -12.40 -9.22 2.00
CA TYR A 30 -11.94 -8.15 1.11
C TYR A 30 -12.67 -8.13 -0.25
N ASN A 31 -13.51 -9.12 -0.55
CA ASN A 31 -14.30 -9.14 -1.78
C ASN A 31 -15.51 -8.18 -1.70
N LYS A 32 -15.28 -6.88 -1.89
CA LYS A 32 -16.31 -5.83 -1.77
C LYS A 32 -16.16 -4.79 -2.87
N PRO A 33 -17.26 -4.30 -3.48
CA PRO A 33 -17.20 -3.33 -4.60
C PRO A 33 -16.71 -1.93 -4.20
N ASN A 34 -16.56 -1.66 -2.91
CA ASN A 34 -16.08 -0.40 -2.36
C ASN A 34 -14.85 -0.62 -1.45
N GLY A 35 -14.20 -1.77 -1.58
CA GLY A 35 -13.05 -2.14 -0.75
C GLY A 35 -12.19 -3.20 -1.44
N GLY A 36 -11.13 -3.57 -0.74
CA GLY A 36 -10.14 -4.53 -1.19
C GLY A 36 -9.03 -4.58 -0.15
N PRO A 37 -8.07 -5.51 -0.26
CA PRO A 37 -6.89 -5.47 0.57
C PRO A 37 -6.17 -4.12 0.36
N PRO A 38 -5.58 -3.53 1.42
CA PRO A 38 -4.82 -2.29 1.28
C PRO A 38 -3.70 -2.43 0.24
N ALA A 39 -3.43 -1.37 -0.53
CA ALA A 39 -2.33 -1.37 -1.52
C ALA A 39 -0.97 -1.76 -0.91
N SER A 40 -0.74 -1.43 0.36
CA SER A 40 0.47 -1.83 1.10
C SER A 40 0.65 -3.34 1.24
N PHE A 41 -0.40 -4.14 1.00
CA PHE A 41 -0.33 -5.60 1.03
C PHE A 41 0.35 -6.18 -0.20
N PHE A 42 0.41 -5.44 -1.30
CA PHE A 42 1.03 -5.91 -2.54
C PHE A 42 1.93 -4.86 -3.20
N ALA A 43 2.15 -3.70 -2.57
CA ALA A 43 3.16 -2.74 -2.98
C ALA A 43 4.57 -3.32 -2.89
N ALA A 44 5.40 -3.02 -3.88
CA ALA A 44 6.81 -3.36 -3.88
C ALA A 44 7.58 -2.62 -2.78
N ALA A 45 8.74 -3.13 -2.39
CA ALA A 45 9.62 -2.40 -1.49
C ALA A 45 10.02 -1.04 -2.09
N SER A 46 10.09 0.01 -1.27
CA SER A 46 10.50 1.37 -1.71
C SER A 46 11.93 1.45 -2.26
N THR A 47 12.73 0.41 -2.01
CA THR A 47 14.08 0.28 -2.57
C THR A 47 14.11 -0.22 -4.01
N MET A 48 12.97 -0.61 -4.60
CA MET A 48 12.92 -1.09 -5.98
C MET A 48 13.24 0.05 -6.98
N PRO A 49 14.05 -0.20 -8.02
CA PRO A 49 14.46 0.83 -8.98
C PRO A 49 13.36 1.10 -10.03
N VAL A 50 12.19 1.55 -9.58
CA VAL A 50 10.95 1.66 -10.38
C VAL A 50 11.15 2.45 -11.68
N ALA A 51 11.64 3.69 -11.59
CA ALA A 51 11.85 4.54 -12.76
C ALA A 51 12.86 3.94 -13.75
N ALA A 52 13.90 3.28 -13.25
CA ALA A 52 14.90 2.64 -14.10
C ALA A 52 14.34 1.40 -14.82
N LEU A 53 13.47 0.64 -14.16
CA LEU A 53 12.77 -0.49 -14.77
C LEU A 53 11.76 -0.04 -15.84
N GLN A 54 10.99 1.03 -15.60
CA GLN A 54 10.13 1.63 -16.63
C GLN A 54 10.96 2.10 -17.83
N ALA A 55 12.07 2.81 -17.59
CA ALA A 55 12.97 3.26 -18.65
C ALA A 55 13.62 2.10 -19.43
N ALA A 56 13.85 0.95 -18.78
CA ALA A 56 14.33 -0.26 -19.43
C ALA A 56 13.22 -0.93 -20.26
N ALA A 57 11.99 -1.01 -19.75
CA ALA A 57 10.84 -1.56 -20.46
C ALA A 57 10.53 -0.75 -21.73
N ALA A 58 10.57 0.59 -21.65
CA ALA A 58 10.37 1.48 -22.80
C ALA A 58 11.42 1.32 -23.91
N LYS A 59 12.57 0.69 -23.62
CA LYS A 59 13.64 0.39 -24.58
C LYS A 59 13.59 -1.05 -25.10
N ALA A 60 12.67 -1.87 -24.61
CA ALA A 60 12.53 -3.25 -25.05
C ALA A 60 12.16 -3.30 -26.54
N SER A 61 12.69 -4.28 -27.26
CA SER A 61 12.64 -4.30 -28.73
C SER A 61 12.41 -5.67 -29.33
N LYS A 62 12.59 -6.75 -28.55
CA LYS A 62 12.45 -8.11 -29.04
C LYS A 62 10.99 -8.54 -29.02
N VAL A 63 10.34 -8.43 -30.17
CA VAL A 63 8.92 -8.78 -30.36
C VAL A 63 8.78 -10.25 -30.79
N PRO A 64 8.12 -11.11 -30.00
CA PRO A 64 7.79 -12.49 -30.41
C PRO A 64 6.54 -12.50 -31.32
N SER A 65 6.15 -13.68 -31.80
CA SER A 65 4.91 -13.83 -32.58
C SER A 65 3.67 -13.53 -31.75
N LEU A 66 2.64 -12.97 -32.39
CA LEU A 66 1.32 -12.68 -31.78
C LEU A 66 1.42 -11.78 -30.54
N ALA A 67 2.22 -10.71 -30.60
CA ALA A 67 2.57 -9.92 -29.42
C ALA A 67 2.05 -8.47 -29.43
N THR A 68 1.44 -8.02 -30.52
CA THR A 68 1.00 -6.62 -30.68
C THR A 68 -0.52 -6.57 -30.77
N TYR A 69 -1.12 -5.77 -29.89
CA TYR A 69 -2.56 -5.65 -29.70
C TYR A 69 -2.94 -4.19 -29.53
N PRO A 70 -4.17 -3.79 -29.89
CA PRO A 70 -4.67 -2.48 -29.49
C PRO A 70 -4.80 -2.42 -27.96
N VAL A 71 -4.70 -1.21 -27.41
CA VAL A 71 -4.92 -0.96 -25.98
C VAL A 71 -6.40 -0.91 -25.62
N SER A 72 -7.26 -0.46 -26.54
CA SER A 72 -8.71 -0.47 -26.38
C SER A 72 -9.42 -1.02 -27.62
N GLN A 73 -10.73 -1.28 -27.52
CA GLN A 73 -11.55 -1.71 -28.65
C GLN A 73 -11.88 -0.57 -29.63
N ASP A 74 -11.46 0.66 -29.33
CA ASP A 74 -11.75 1.83 -30.15
C ASP A 74 -11.09 1.76 -31.53
N SER A 75 -11.79 2.31 -32.53
CA SER A 75 -11.24 2.42 -33.87
C SER A 75 -10.01 3.34 -33.87
N GLY A 76 -8.86 2.80 -34.28
CA GLY A 76 -7.60 3.55 -34.32
C GLY A 76 -6.87 3.64 -32.98
N ALA A 77 -7.27 2.84 -31.98
CA ALA A 77 -6.57 2.74 -30.70
C ALA A 77 -5.06 2.53 -30.88
N ALA A 78 -4.29 3.09 -29.94
CA ALA A 78 -2.86 2.87 -29.87
C ALA A 78 -2.55 1.37 -29.76
N LYS A 79 -1.38 0.95 -30.24
CA LYS A 79 -0.94 -0.43 -30.13
C LYS A 79 0.08 -0.57 -29.02
N SER A 80 -0.10 -1.58 -28.19
CA SER A 80 0.84 -2.06 -27.19
C SER A 80 1.48 -3.35 -27.70
N THR A 81 2.75 -3.56 -27.36
CA THR A 81 3.52 -4.72 -27.81
C THR A 81 4.21 -5.39 -26.64
N ILE A 82 4.05 -6.70 -26.54
CA ILE A 82 4.72 -7.56 -25.57
C ILE A 82 6.14 -7.85 -26.07
N HIS A 83 7.12 -7.61 -25.21
CA HIS A 83 8.53 -7.78 -25.48
C HIS A 83 9.13 -8.92 -24.65
N THR A 84 10.14 -9.59 -25.22
CA THR A 84 10.80 -10.80 -24.66
C THR A 84 12.29 -10.61 -24.44
N ASP A 85 12.75 -9.37 -24.38
CA ASP A 85 14.16 -9.01 -24.17
C ASP A 85 14.73 -9.69 -22.91
N TRP A 86 13.91 -9.88 -21.88
CA TRP A 86 14.33 -10.43 -20.58
C TRP A 86 13.92 -11.89 -20.36
N ALA A 87 13.27 -12.53 -21.35
CA ALA A 87 12.68 -13.86 -21.20
C ALA A 87 13.72 -14.99 -21.04
N SER A 88 15.00 -14.72 -21.32
CA SER A 88 16.08 -15.70 -21.25
C SER A 88 17.03 -15.47 -20.07
N PHE A 89 16.73 -14.55 -19.15
CA PHE A 89 17.56 -14.32 -17.97
C PHE A 89 17.55 -15.55 -17.04
N SER A 90 18.68 -15.81 -16.38
CA SER A 90 18.80 -16.94 -15.45
C SER A 90 18.05 -16.71 -14.12
N GLY A 91 17.67 -15.46 -13.84
CA GLY A 91 16.82 -15.07 -12.71
C GLY A 91 16.05 -13.80 -13.06
N GLY A 92 14.81 -13.69 -12.62
CA GLY A 92 13.94 -12.57 -13.03
C GLY A 92 13.55 -12.60 -14.51
N ALA A 93 13.60 -13.78 -15.15
CA ALA A 93 13.13 -13.97 -16.52
C ALA A 93 11.70 -13.45 -16.65
N SER A 94 11.49 -12.54 -17.60
CA SER A 94 10.22 -11.83 -17.71
C SER A 94 9.95 -11.33 -19.12
N ILE A 95 8.68 -11.03 -19.36
CA ILE A 95 8.21 -10.24 -20.50
C ILE A 95 7.74 -8.88 -20.00
N SER A 96 7.70 -7.89 -20.88
CA SER A 96 7.22 -6.56 -20.53
C SER A 96 6.49 -5.87 -21.67
N TRP A 97 5.56 -4.98 -21.34
CA TRP A 97 4.89 -4.08 -22.28
C TRP A 97 4.43 -2.81 -21.56
N VAL A 98 4.05 -1.80 -22.36
CA VAL A 98 3.40 -0.59 -21.88
C VAL A 98 2.03 -0.50 -22.53
N ALA A 99 1.00 -0.35 -21.72
CA ALA A 99 -0.39 -0.22 -22.15
C ALA A 99 -1.09 0.85 -21.29
N ASP A 100 -2.36 1.05 -21.58
CA ASP A 100 -3.30 1.74 -20.71
C ASP A 100 -3.76 0.81 -19.58
N MET A 101 -4.82 1.16 -18.85
CA MET A 101 -5.35 0.28 -17.82
C MET A 101 -6.87 0.26 -17.76
N ASP A 102 -7.44 -0.83 -18.26
CA ASP A 102 -8.86 -1.11 -18.23
C ASP A 102 -9.22 -2.09 -17.11
N VAL A 103 -10.48 -2.04 -16.68
CA VAL A 103 -10.99 -2.89 -15.61
C VAL A 103 -11.55 -4.18 -16.18
N ASP A 104 -10.88 -5.27 -15.89
CA ASP A 104 -11.41 -6.61 -16.01
C ASP A 104 -12.15 -7.00 -14.72
N CYS A 105 -13.38 -7.50 -14.89
CA CYS A 105 -14.23 -7.92 -13.78
C CYS A 105 -14.57 -9.41 -13.82
N ASP A 106 -13.86 -10.20 -14.63
CA ASP A 106 -14.13 -11.61 -14.75
C ASP A 106 -13.86 -12.35 -13.43
N GLY A 107 -14.44 -13.55 -13.34
CA GLY A 107 -14.43 -14.36 -12.13
C GLY A 107 -15.61 -14.10 -11.20
N LEU A 108 -15.37 -14.05 -9.88
CA LEU A 108 -16.45 -13.96 -8.88
C LEU A 108 -17.27 -12.67 -8.98
N ASN A 109 -16.72 -11.66 -9.65
CA ASN A 109 -17.28 -10.31 -9.69
C ASN A 109 -17.73 -9.92 -11.11
N SER A 110 -18.09 -10.90 -11.95
CA SER A 110 -18.44 -10.82 -13.39
C SER A 110 -19.70 -10.02 -13.75
N GLY A 111 -20.01 -9.00 -12.97
CA GLY A 111 -21.11 -8.06 -13.15
C GLY A 111 -20.85 -6.79 -12.35
N CYS A 112 -19.58 -6.41 -12.21
CA CYS A 112 -19.20 -5.14 -11.60
C CYS A 112 -19.84 -3.99 -12.38
N GLN A 113 -19.94 -2.82 -11.74
CA GLN A 113 -20.53 -1.66 -12.40
C GLN A 113 -19.84 -1.40 -13.74
N GLY A 114 -20.64 -1.40 -14.81
CA GLY A 114 -20.16 -1.11 -16.15
C GLY A 114 -19.61 -2.30 -16.94
N ASN A 115 -19.59 -3.52 -16.41
CA ASN A 115 -19.22 -4.71 -17.21
C ASN A 115 -20.45 -5.63 -17.38
N PRO A 116 -21.20 -5.53 -18.50
CA PRO A 116 -22.36 -6.38 -18.76
C PRO A 116 -22.02 -7.75 -19.37
N ASP A 117 -20.80 -7.95 -19.88
CA ASP A 117 -20.34 -9.13 -20.63
C ASP A 117 -19.31 -9.99 -19.89
N GLY A 118 -19.00 -9.63 -18.64
CA GLY A 118 -18.04 -10.34 -17.82
C GLY A 118 -18.35 -11.82 -17.63
N GLN A 119 -17.30 -12.64 -17.63
CA GLN A 119 -17.37 -14.09 -17.49
C GLN A 119 -17.29 -14.50 -16.02
N PRO A 120 -18.07 -15.51 -15.57
CA PRO A 120 -18.05 -15.96 -14.17
C PRO A 120 -16.76 -16.68 -13.78
N GLN A 121 -15.82 -16.89 -14.71
CA GLN A 121 -14.56 -17.58 -14.52
C GLN A 121 -13.45 -16.77 -15.18
N THR A 122 -12.30 -16.74 -14.53
CA THR A 122 -11.01 -16.40 -15.15
C THR A 122 -10.31 -17.70 -15.59
N ASN A 123 -9.22 -17.60 -16.35
CA ASN A 123 -8.41 -18.76 -16.77
C ASN A 123 -7.93 -19.68 -15.63
N TRP A 124 -7.76 -19.18 -14.40
CA TRP A 124 -7.20 -19.96 -13.28
C TRP A 124 -8.09 -20.00 -12.03
N GLY A 125 -9.39 -19.81 -12.20
CA GLY A 125 -10.41 -19.92 -11.16
C GLY A 125 -11.44 -18.81 -11.24
N ALA A 126 -12.39 -18.77 -10.31
CA ALA A 126 -13.27 -17.60 -10.19
C ALA A 126 -12.56 -16.57 -9.30
N LEU A 127 -11.48 -15.95 -9.80
CA LEU A 127 -10.75 -14.95 -9.01
C LEU A 127 -11.68 -13.78 -8.68
N SER A 128 -11.52 -13.21 -7.49
CA SER A 128 -12.26 -12.00 -7.12
C SER A 128 -11.52 -10.77 -7.64
N ALA A 129 -12.12 -10.05 -8.59
CA ALA A 129 -11.57 -8.78 -9.09
C ALA A 129 -11.43 -7.71 -7.99
N TYR A 130 -12.17 -7.82 -6.88
CA TYR A 130 -12.06 -6.89 -5.73
C TYR A 130 -10.95 -7.23 -4.74
N GLU A 131 -10.45 -8.47 -4.73
CA GLU A 131 -9.45 -8.93 -3.75
C GLU A 131 -8.13 -9.35 -4.39
N VAL A 132 -8.17 -9.97 -5.56
CA VAL A 132 -7.00 -10.50 -6.23
C VAL A 132 -6.44 -9.42 -7.16
N PRO A 133 -5.24 -8.87 -6.91
CA PRO A 133 -4.58 -8.02 -7.88
C PRO A 133 -4.12 -8.91 -9.03
N PHE A 134 -4.87 -8.93 -10.12
CA PHE A 134 -4.48 -9.64 -11.33
C PHE A 134 -4.39 -8.72 -12.55
N ILE A 135 -3.66 -9.20 -13.55
CA ILE A 135 -3.57 -8.65 -14.89
C ILE A 135 -4.12 -9.65 -15.90
N VAL A 136 -4.45 -9.15 -17.08
CA VAL A 136 -4.96 -9.94 -18.20
C VAL A 136 -3.97 -9.87 -19.37
N ILE A 137 -3.80 -10.98 -20.07
CA ILE A 137 -2.99 -11.07 -21.28
C ILE A 137 -3.86 -11.57 -22.44
N PRO A 138 -3.69 -11.08 -23.67
CA PRO A 138 -4.37 -11.62 -24.84
C PRO A 138 -4.26 -13.15 -24.97
N ASP A 139 -5.40 -13.83 -25.14
CA ASP A 139 -5.46 -15.30 -25.21
C ASP A 139 -4.59 -15.87 -26.34
N LYS A 140 -4.50 -15.18 -27.49
CA LYS A 140 -3.64 -15.64 -28.60
C LYS A 140 -2.16 -15.65 -28.21
N TYR A 141 -1.71 -14.68 -27.41
CA TYR A 141 -0.33 -14.64 -26.95
C TYR A 141 -0.10 -15.72 -25.89
N LEU A 142 -1.01 -15.83 -24.93
CA LEU A 142 -0.93 -16.82 -23.86
C LEU A 142 -0.90 -18.24 -24.42
N SER A 143 -1.82 -18.57 -25.34
CA SER A 143 -1.91 -19.86 -26.02
C SER A 143 -0.62 -20.23 -26.78
N ALA A 144 0.08 -19.25 -27.37
CA ALA A 144 1.35 -19.47 -28.04
C ALA A 144 2.54 -19.65 -27.06
N ASN A 145 2.38 -19.27 -25.78
CA ASN A 145 3.46 -19.19 -24.80
C ASN A 145 3.15 -19.94 -23.48
N THR A 146 2.23 -20.91 -23.51
CA THR A 146 1.75 -21.66 -22.32
C THR A 146 2.86 -22.26 -21.46
N GLY A 147 3.97 -22.70 -22.06
CA GLY A 147 5.12 -23.24 -21.32
C GLY A 147 5.85 -22.18 -20.47
N ALA A 148 5.90 -20.93 -20.93
CA ALA A 148 6.52 -19.82 -20.22
C ALA A 148 5.56 -19.16 -19.21
N LEU A 149 4.26 -19.22 -19.47
CA LEU A 149 3.20 -18.61 -18.67
C LEU A 149 2.13 -19.66 -18.33
N PRO A 150 2.42 -20.59 -17.40
CA PRO A 150 1.47 -21.63 -17.02
C PRO A 150 0.26 -21.10 -16.23
N GLY A 151 0.29 -19.85 -15.77
CA GLY A 151 -0.78 -19.20 -15.01
C GLY A 151 -0.40 -18.83 -13.60
N ASN A 152 -1.11 -17.87 -13.01
CA ASN A 152 -0.82 -17.30 -11.68
C ASN A 152 0.65 -16.85 -11.52
N ASN A 153 1.30 -16.54 -12.65
CA ASN A 153 2.65 -16.00 -12.69
C ASN A 153 2.66 -14.63 -12.01
N ILE A 154 3.65 -14.36 -11.18
CA ILE A 154 3.82 -13.05 -10.54
C ILE A 154 3.99 -11.99 -11.62
N ALA A 155 3.22 -10.91 -11.49
CA ALA A 155 3.32 -9.71 -12.30
C ALA A 155 3.72 -8.53 -11.42
N ALA A 156 4.56 -7.65 -11.94
CA ALA A 156 4.81 -6.33 -11.40
C ALA A 156 4.18 -5.30 -12.34
N VAL A 157 3.32 -4.45 -11.79
CA VAL A 157 2.62 -3.37 -12.49
C VAL A 157 3.15 -2.06 -11.97
N ILE A 158 3.61 -1.20 -12.88
CA ILE A 158 4.14 0.11 -12.54
C ILE A 158 3.22 1.20 -13.11
N CYS A 159 2.71 2.03 -12.23
CA CYS A 159 1.76 3.10 -12.53
C CYS A 159 2.01 4.25 -11.52
N ASN A 160 1.92 5.50 -11.96
CA ASN A 160 2.13 6.67 -11.09
C ASN A 160 3.44 6.62 -10.25
N GLY A 161 4.53 6.14 -10.86
CA GLY A 161 5.84 6.03 -10.22
C GLY A 161 5.94 4.95 -9.11
N LYS A 162 4.88 4.17 -8.90
CA LYS A 162 4.79 3.11 -7.88
C LYS A 162 4.69 1.74 -8.53
N MET A 163 5.17 0.72 -7.82
CA MET A 163 5.13 -0.66 -8.28
C MET A 163 4.26 -1.51 -7.34
N PHE A 164 3.40 -2.32 -7.94
CA PHE A 164 2.48 -3.22 -7.26
C PHE A 164 2.62 -4.63 -7.83
N TYR A 165 2.49 -5.64 -6.97
CA TYR A 165 2.51 -7.03 -7.36
C TYR A 165 1.09 -7.56 -7.56
N GLY A 166 0.96 -8.39 -8.57
CA GLY A 166 -0.24 -9.17 -8.84
C GLY A 166 0.12 -10.51 -9.43
N ILE A 167 -0.88 -11.15 -10.03
CA ILE A 167 -0.71 -12.39 -10.78
C ILE A 167 -1.25 -12.27 -12.20
N LEU A 168 -0.74 -13.07 -13.13
CA LEU A 168 -1.43 -13.41 -14.36
C LEU A 168 -2.67 -14.22 -13.99
N GLY A 169 -3.82 -13.54 -13.94
CA GLY A 169 -5.06 -14.10 -13.42
C GLY A 169 -6.08 -14.42 -14.50
N ASP A 170 -6.00 -13.75 -15.65
CA ASP A 170 -6.92 -14.03 -16.76
C ASP A 170 -6.30 -13.87 -18.15
N SER A 171 -7.08 -14.20 -19.17
CA SER A 171 -6.76 -13.88 -20.56
C SER A 171 -7.95 -13.28 -21.32
N ASN A 172 -7.65 -12.35 -22.22
CA ASN A 172 -8.67 -11.72 -23.05
C ASN A 172 -8.92 -12.57 -24.30
N GLY A 173 -10.11 -13.16 -24.37
CA GLY A 173 -10.59 -13.96 -25.50
C GLY A 173 -11.37 -13.17 -26.56
N ASP A 174 -11.70 -11.91 -26.30
CA ASP A 174 -12.58 -11.09 -27.13
C ASP A 174 -11.94 -10.69 -28.46
N SER A 175 -12.74 -10.08 -29.33
CA SER A 175 -12.29 -9.66 -30.66
C SER A 175 -12.70 -8.21 -30.93
N PRO A 176 -11.74 -7.26 -31.01
CA PRO A 176 -10.29 -7.47 -30.89
C PRO A 176 -9.84 -7.83 -29.46
N GLN A 177 -8.80 -8.66 -29.34
CA GLN A 177 -8.12 -8.84 -28.04
C GLN A 177 -7.32 -7.58 -27.74
N VAL A 178 -7.38 -7.12 -26.49
CA VAL A 178 -6.66 -5.93 -26.03
C VAL A 178 -5.61 -6.27 -24.97
N THR A 179 -4.71 -5.33 -24.71
CA THR A 179 -3.80 -5.35 -23.55
C THR A 179 -4.10 -4.14 -22.67
N GLY A 180 -3.83 -4.23 -21.37
CA GLY A 180 -4.09 -3.12 -20.44
C GLY A 180 -5.11 -3.50 -19.38
N GLU A 181 -5.88 -4.56 -19.62
CA GLU A 181 -6.84 -5.08 -18.67
C GLU A 181 -6.19 -5.60 -17.37
N ALA A 182 -6.81 -5.23 -16.25
CA ALA A 182 -6.43 -5.68 -14.93
C ALA A 182 -7.65 -5.75 -14.01
N SER A 183 -7.56 -6.54 -12.96
CA SER A 183 -8.58 -6.59 -11.90
C SER A 183 -8.97 -5.20 -11.41
N TRP A 184 -10.23 -5.06 -11.03
CA TRP A 184 -10.74 -3.86 -10.37
C TRP A 184 -9.83 -3.35 -9.24
N LEU A 185 -9.29 -4.25 -8.42
CA LEU A 185 -8.37 -3.91 -7.33
C LEU A 185 -7.08 -3.26 -7.84
N MET A 186 -6.44 -3.86 -8.85
CA MET A 186 -5.20 -3.33 -9.42
C MET A 186 -5.46 -1.96 -10.06
N ALA A 187 -6.53 -1.86 -10.86
CA ALA A 187 -6.90 -0.62 -11.56
C ALA A 187 -7.12 0.55 -10.61
N ARG A 188 -7.92 0.34 -9.55
CA ARG A 188 -8.18 1.39 -8.56
C ARG A 188 -7.02 1.66 -7.62
N THR A 189 -6.08 0.73 -7.50
CA THR A 189 -4.83 0.98 -6.76
C THR A 189 -3.91 1.89 -7.56
N CYS A 190 -3.81 1.68 -8.87
CA CYS A 190 -3.04 2.55 -9.76
C CYS A 190 -3.66 3.94 -9.88
N PHE A 191 -4.98 4.01 -10.11
CA PHE A 191 -5.70 5.25 -10.42
C PHE A 191 -6.92 5.44 -9.50
N PRO A 192 -6.72 5.71 -8.21
CA PRO A 192 -7.81 5.76 -7.21
C PRO A 192 -8.83 6.87 -7.46
N ASN A 193 -8.43 7.93 -8.16
CA ASN A 193 -9.21 9.15 -8.36
C ASN A 193 -9.93 9.21 -9.72
N GLU A 194 -9.75 8.20 -10.58
CA GLU A 194 -10.31 8.21 -11.95
C GLU A 194 -11.69 7.54 -12.04
N GLY A 195 -12.20 6.99 -10.94
CA GLY A 195 -13.52 6.35 -10.92
C GLY A 195 -13.59 5.11 -11.82
N LEU A 196 -12.48 4.36 -11.92
CA LEU A 196 -12.38 3.23 -12.83
C LEU A 196 -13.40 2.13 -12.51
N ASN A 197 -13.99 1.58 -13.56
CA ASN A 197 -15.00 0.52 -13.53
C ASN A 197 -15.07 -0.16 -14.92
N GLY A 198 -15.97 -1.13 -15.12
CA GLY A 198 -16.03 -1.91 -16.36
C GLY A 198 -16.27 -1.10 -17.65
N ASN A 199 -16.80 0.13 -17.55
CA ASN A 199 -17.04 1.03 -18.68
C ASN A 199 -16.07 2.23 -18.71
N ASN A 200 -15.16 2.34 -17.76
CA ASN A 200 -14.29 3.50 -17.61
C ASN A 200 -12.91 3.04 -17.15
N GLY A 201 -11.97 3.01 -18.09
CA GLY A 201 -10.56 2.73 -17.84
C GLY A 201 -9.69 3.98 -17.84
N HIS A 202 -8.45 3.80 -17.40
CA HIS A 202 -7.41 4.79 -17.58
C HIS A 202 -6.91 4.72 -19.01
N THR A 203 -6.90 5.83 -19.74
CA THR A 203 -6.60 5.87 -21.19
C THR A 203 -5.14 6.20 -21.53
N GLY A 204 -4.33 6.60 -20.54
CA GLY A 204 -2.92 6.92 -20.75
C GLY A 204 -2.11 5.65 -20.96
N VAL A 205 -1.32 5.59 -22.03
CA VAL A 205 -0.41 4.46 -22.31
C VAL A 205 0.89 4.65 -21.51
N ASP A 206 0.78 4.61 -20.18
CA ASP A 206 1.86 4.88 -19.23
C ASP A 206 2.03 3.81 -18.15
N VAL A 207 1.23 2.75 -18.20
CA VAL A 207 1.35 1.61 -17.28
C VAL A 207 2.33 0.60 -17.85
N THR A 208 3.37 0.30 -17.08
CA THR A 208 4.34 -0.75 -17.42
C THR A 208 3.97 -2.05 -16.74
N TYR A 209 3.82 -3.11 -17.54
CA TYR A 209 3.56 -4.46 -17.08
C TYR A 209 4.83 -5.28 -17.22
N ILE A 210 5.21 -6.02 -16.18
CA ILE A 210 6.34 -6.95 -16.17
C ILE A 210 5.83 -8.28 -15.63
N VAL A 211 5.82 -9.33 -16.46
CA VAL A 211 5.32 -10.66 -16.05
C VAL A 211 6.45 -11.65 -16.02
N PHE A 212 6.67 -12.24 -14.85
CA PHE A 212 7.76 -13.17 -14.65
C PHE A 212 7.41 -14.56 -15.19
N THR A 213 8.27 -15.07 -16.07
CA THR A 213 8.07 -16.31 -16.80
C THR A 213 8.63 -17.51 -16.02
N GLY A 214 8.07 -18.69 -16.29
CA GLY A 214 8.51 -19.97 -15.76
C GLY A 214 7.79 -20.37 -14.47
N LYS A 215 7.92 -21.65 -14.13
CA LYS A 215 7.23 -22.27 -12.99
C LYS A 215 7.61 -21.68 -11.63
N ASP A 216 8.82 -21.16 -11.49
CA ASP A 216 9.33 -20.62 -10.22
C ASP A 216 8.76 -19.21 -9.94
N ALA A 217 8.13 -18.61 -10.94
CA ALA A 217 7.40 -17.35 -10.82
C ALA A 217 5.89 -17.57 -10.62
N VAL A 218 5.40 -18.81 -10.44
CA VAL A 218 3.98 -19.06 -10.17
C VAL A 218 3.70 -18.92 -8.68
N LEU A 219 2.70 -18.13 -8.30
CA LEU A 219 2.28 -18.00 -6.91
C LEU A 219 1.82 -19.39 -6.39
N PRO A 220 2.38 -19.90 -5.29
CA PRO A 220 2.10 -21.26 -4.85
C PRO A 220 0.66 -21.39 -4.33
N SER A 221 0.08 -22.58 -4.46
CA SER A 221 -1.27 -22.89 -3.96
C SER A 221 -1.41 -22.77 -2.43
N SER A 222 -0.31 -22.66 -1.69
CA SER A 222 -0.33 -22.32 -0.26
C SER A 222 -0.65 -20.85 0.02
N ALA A 223 -0.56 -19.98 -1.00
CA ALA A 223 -0.78 -18.54 -0.91
C ALA A 223 -2.06 -18.07 -1.62
N LEU A 224 -2.81 -18.98 -2.24
CA LEU A 224 -4.05 -18.66 -2.95
C LEU A 224 -5.06 -19.81 -2.88
N THR A 225 -6.33 -19.47 -3.05
CA THR A 225 -7.41 -20.41 -3.33
C THR A 225 -7.87 -20.23 -4.79
N LYS A 226 -8.85 -21.02 -5.23
CA LYS A 226 -9.49 -20.83 -6.54
C LYS A 226 -10.11 -19.44 -6.76
N ASN A 227 -10.26 -18.63 -5.70
CA ASN A 227 -10.98 -17.36 -5.74
C ASN A 227 -10.18 -16.16 -5.20
N TYR A 228 -9.16 -16.40 -4.37
CA TYR A 228 -8.56 -15.37 -3.53
C TYR A 228 -7.06 -15.57 -3.33
N ILE A 229 -6.31 -14.50 -3.07
CA ILE A 229 -5.00 -14.58 -2.45
C ILE A 229 -5.19 -14.66 -0.93
N THR A 230 -4.52 -15.63 -0.30
CA THR A 230 -4.60 -15.82 1.16
C THR A 230 -3.34 -15.39 1.86
N ASN A 231 -2.22 -15.19 1.15
CA ASN A 231 -0.95 -14.79 1.74
C ASN A 231 -0.23 -13.75 0.85
N PHE A 232 -0.51 -12.48 1.14
CA PHE A 232 0.10 -11.34 0.47
C PHE A 232 1.59 -11.18 0.79
N THR A 233 2.05 -11.68 1.93
CA THR A 233 3.48 -11.71 2.25
C THR A 233 4.25 -12.63 1.29
N THR A 234 3.68 -13.76 0.91
CA THR A 234 4.26 -14.61 -0.14
C THR A 234 4.27 -13.91 -1.49
N LEU A 235 3.17 -13.28 -1.90
CA LEU A 235 3.11 -12.47 -3.14
C LEU A 235 4.22 -11.41 -3.18
N ARG A 236 4.32 -10.58 -2.14
CA ARG A 236 5.33 -9.51 -2.06
C ARG A 236 6.75 -10.04 -2.04
N SER A 237 7.05 -11.02 -1.19
CA SER A 237 8.41 -11.56 -1.08
C SER A 237 8.87 -12.25 -2.37
N MET A 238 7.98 -12.93 -3.09
CA MET A 238 8.29 -13.49 -4.41
C MET A 238 8.49 -12.37 -5.45
N GLY A 239 7.61 -11.37 -5.48
CA GLY A 239 7.72 -10.20 -6.34
C GLY A 239 9.05 -9.47 -6.16
N ASP A 240 9.38 -9.07 -4.93
CA ASP A 240 10.63 -8.36 -4.62
C ASP A 240 11.85 -9.19 -5.01
N LYS A 241 11.82 -10.51 -4.77
CA LYS A 241 12.92 -11.40 -5.18
C LYS A 241 13.09 -11.42 -6.70
N LEU A 242 12.00 -11.52 -7.46
CA LEU A 242 12.00 -11.59 -8.91
C LEU A 242 12.45 -10.25 -9.53
N VAL A 243 11.93 -9.13 -9.02
CA VAL A 243 12.31 -7.78 -9.46
C VAL A 243 13.78 -7.49 -9.15
N ASN A 244 14.29 -7.85 -7.97
CA ASN A 244 15.71 -7.70 -7.66
C ASN A 244 16.60 -8.51 -8.61
N ALA A 245 16.21 -9.75 -8.94
CA ALA A 245 16.95 -10.56 -9.90
C ALA A 245 16.93 -9.95 -11.30
N LEU A 246 15.79 -9.42 -11.75
CA LEU A 246 15.67 -8.69 -13.01
C LEU A 246 16.56 -7.44 -13.01
N ALA A 247 16.44 -6.60 -11.98
CA ALA A 247 17.24 -5.38 -11.83
C ALA A 247 18.74 -5.69 -11.82
N SER A 248 19.16 -6.79 -11.20
CA SER A 248 20.55 -7.25 -11.22
C SER A 248 21.01 -7.64 -12.63
N ASN A 249 20.21 -8.39 -13.39
CA ASN A 249 20.55 -8.76 -14.77
C ASN A 249 20.61 -7.54 -15.70
N LEU A 250 19.81 -6.52 -15.43
CA LEU A 250 19.81 -5.26 -16.16
C LEU A 250 20.92 -4.28 -15.71
N GLY A 251 21.71 -4.64 -14.70
CA GLY A 251 22.74 -3.75 -14.14
C GLY A 251 22.17 -2.50 -13.44
N LEU A 252 20.92 -2.56 -13.00
CA LEU A 252 20.22 -1.49 -12.29
C LEU A 252 20.44 -1.55 -10.78
N SER A 253 21.01 -2.65 -10.28
CA SER A 253 21.43 -2.80 -8.89
C SER A 253 22.69 -1.98 -8.63
N GLY A 254 22.53 -0.76 -8.12
CA GLY A 254 23.63 0.14 -7.79
C GLY A 254 23.31 1.10 -6.65
N THR A 255 23.92 0.85 -5.50
CA THR A 255 24.38 1.89 -4.57
C THR A 255 25.23 2.92 -5.34
N PRO A 256 25.24 4.22 -4.99
CA PRO A 256 26.09 5.23 -5.64
C PRO A 256 27.56 4.80 -5.73
N PRO A 257 28.32 5.24 -6.75
CA PRO A 257 29.63 4.69 -7.06
C PRO A 257 30.63 4.92 -5.93
N THR A 258 31.11 3.82 -5.33
CA THR A 258 32.25 3.80 -4.42
C THR A 258 33.51 4.09 -5.22
N LYS A 259 34.01 5.33 -5.17
CA LYS A 259 35.38 5.63 -5.62
C LYS A 259 36.37 5.12 -4.58
N THR A 260 37.13 4.09 -4.96
CA THR A 260 38.38 3.67 -4.32
C THR A 260 39.33 4.87 -4.26
N THR A 261 39.70 5.32 -3.06
CA THR A 261 40.86 6.20 -2.87
C THR A 261 41.61 5.75 -1.64
N THR A 262 42.89 5.45 -1.88
CA THR A 262 43.91 4.95 -0.96
C THR A 262 43.98 5.78 0.32
N LEU A 263 43.99 5.09 1.48
CA LEU A 263 44.12 5.68 2.81
C LEU A 263 45.43 6.46 2.97
N VAL A 264 45.33 7.73 3.36
CA VAL A 264 46.34 8.42 4.16
C VAL A 264 45.68 8.86 5.46
N THR A 265 46.24 8.37 6.57
CA THR A 265 45.80 8.55 7.94
C THR A 265 46.13 9.97 8.44
N THR A 266 45.13 10.74 8.89
CA THR A 266 45.32 11.67 10.01
C THR A 266 43.99 12.03 10.68
N THR A 267 44.09 12.20 11.99
CA THR A 267 43.05 12.15 13.01
C THR A 267 42.28 13.47 13.19
N THR A 268 40.97 13.32 13.32
CA THR A 268 40.01 14.11 14.12
C THR A 268 39.88 15.62 13.91
N THR A 269 38.79 16.03 13.25
CA THR A 269 37.73 16.90 13.81
C THR A 269 36.55 16.94 12.83
N LYS A 270 35.36 16.63 13.35
CA LYS A 270 34.07 16.42 12.67
C LYS A 270 33.62 17.64 11.83
N PRO A 271 33.43 17.47 10.50
CA PRO A 271 32.67 18.39 9.67
C PRO A 271 31.41 17.73 9.07
N THR A 272 30.33 18.50 9.07
CA THR A 272 29.31 18.66 8.01
C THR A 272 29.00 17.45 7.12
N SER A 273 27.89 16.75 7.40
CA SER A 273 27.27 15.82 6.45
C SER A 273 26.45 16.60 5.42
N THR A 274 27.02 16.84 4.25
CA THR A 274 26.23 17.14 3.04
C THR A 274 25.58 15.84 2.57
N ALA A 275 24.26 15.75 2.73
CA ALA A 275 23.43 14.68 2.22
C ALA A 275 23.58 14.54 0.70
N SER A 276 23.76 13.30 0.23
CA SER A 276 23.72 12.96 -1.18
C SER A 276 22.27 12.89 -1.65
N CYS A 277 21.87 13.77 -2.56
CA CYS A 277 20.62 13.64 -3.29
C CYS A 277 20.86 13.16 -4.73
N SER A 278 19.91 12.44 -5.29
CA SER A 278 19.91 11.91 -6.66
C SER A 278 19.60 12.95 -7.73
N TRP A 279 18.83 14.02 -7.45
CA TRP A 279 18.76 15.28 -8.22
C TRP A 279 17.98 16.38 -7.47
N ALA A 280 18.00 17.62 -7.98
CA ALA A 280 17.67 18.85 -7.26
C ALA A 280 16.21 18.99 -6.76
N GLY A 281 15.24 18.23 -7.30
CA GLY A 281 13.83 18.26 -6.87
C GLY A 281 13.54 17.43 -5.62
N HIS A 282 14.29 16.37 -5.38
CA HIS A 282 14.02 15.40 -4.30
C HIS A 282 14.88 15.61 -3.04
N CYS A 283 15.34 16.83 -2.82
CA CYS A 283 16.04 17.19 -1.59
C CYS A 283 15.15 17.99 -0.66
N LEU A 284 15.40 17.87 0.64
CA LEU A 284 14.95 18.87 1.60
C LEU A 284 15.45 20.26 1.18
N GLY A 285 14.54 21.21 0.95
CA GLY A 285 14.81 22.57 0.50
C GLY A 285 14.82 22.79 -1.02
N ALA A 286 14.61 21.74 -1.82
CA ALA A 286 14.40 21.82 -3.27
C ALA A 286 13.18 22.68 -3.62
N SER A 287 13.15 23.35 -4.78
CA SER A 287 11.95 24.08 -5.21
C SER A 287 10.90 23.11 -5.76
N CYS A 288 9.63 23.32 -5.44
CA CYS A 288 8.53 22.45 -5.84
C CYS A 288 7.25 23.26 -6.12
N SER A 289 6.29 22.63 -6.78
CA SER A 289 4.97 23.16 -7.13
C SER A 289 3.82 22.28 -6.63
N SER A 290 4.04 20.96 -6.52
CA SER A 290 3.13 20.00 -5.90
C SER A 290 3.91 18.96 -5.09
N ASN A 291 3.22 18.16 -4.27
CA ASN A 291 3.86 17.14 -3.43
C ASN A 291 4.62 16.07 -4.24
N ASP A 292 4.24 15.85 -5.50
CA ASP A 292 4.88 14.88 -6.39
C ASP A 292 6.27 15.33 -6.85
N ASP A 293 6.63 16.60 -6.66
CA ASP A 293 7.98 17.12 -6.93
C ASP A 293 9.00 16.74 -5.84
N CYS A 294 8.54 16.16 -4.73
CA CYS A 294 9.34 15.83 -3.55
C CYS A 294 9.56 14.33 -3.40
N ALA A 295 10.58 13.91 -2.64
CA ALA A 295 10.74 12.49 -2.28
C ALA A 295 9.57 12.04 -1.39
N ASP A 296 9.17 10.77 -1.43
CA ASP A 296 8.01 10.24 -0.68
C ASP A 296 7.96 10.60 0.82
N ALA A 297 9.10 10.90 1.43
CA ALA A 297 9.21 11.33 2.83
C ALA A 297 9.10 12.87 3.02
N LEU A 298 8.89 13.63 1.96
CA LEU A 298 8.87 15.08 1.87
C LEU A 298 7.64 15.53 1.05
N VAL A 299 7.10 16.69 1.37
CA VAL A 299 5.99 17.33 0.66
C VAL A 299 6.36 18.73 0.21
N CYS A 300 5.59 19.27 -0.71
CA CYS A 300 5.80 20.61 -1.19
C CYS A 300 5.15 21.64 -0.27
N THR A 301 5.95 22.22 0.61
CA THR A 301 5.50 23.27 1.53
C THR A 301 6.07 24.61 1.12
N SER A 302 5.19 25.56 0.79
CA SER A 302 5.59 26.94 0.41
C SER A 302 6.59 26.98 -0.75
N GLY A 303 6.40 26.12 -1.75
CA GLY A 303 7.26 26.04 -2.92
C GLY A 303 8.62 25.39 -2.66
N LYS A 304 8.80 24.74 -1.50
CA LYS A 304 9.97 23.91 -1.23
C LYS A 304 9.64 22.53 -0.66
N CYS A 305 10.42 21.53 -1.03
CA CYS A 305 10.31 20.20 -0.45
C CYS A 305 10.74 20.23 1.02
N SER A 306 9.82 19.94 1.92
CA SER A 306 10.06 19.84 3.36
C SER A 306 9.44 18.56 3.90
N VAL A 307 9.84 18.13 5.09
CA VAL A 307 9.06 17.11 5.80
C VAL A 307 7.65 17.65 6.06
N ASP A 308 6.66 16.76 5.99
CA ASP A 308 5.23 17.09 6.13
C ASP A 308 4.95 17.53 7.56
N GLY A 309 4.53 18.79 7.72
CA GLY A 309 4.19 19.38 9.02
C GLY A 309 5.38 19.58 9.96
N ALA A 310 5.92 20.79 10.03
CA ALA A 310 6.89 21.18 11.04
C ALA A 310 6.32 21.01 12.47
N ALA A 311 6.67 19.91 13.13
CA ALA A 311 6.75 19.80 14.58
C ALA A 311 8.14 19.23 14.94
N THR A 312 8.81 19.92 15.85
CA THR A 312 10.22 19.76 16.18
C THR A 312 10.61 18.32 16.51
N CYS A 313 11.52 17.74 15.75
CA CYS A 313 12.20 16.51 16.13
C CYS A 313 12.92 16.72 17.47
N SER A 314 12.49 16.02 18.51
CA SER A 314 13.27 15.89 19.74
C SER A 314 13.83 14.47 19.78
N TRP A 315 15.15 14.39 19.66
CA TRP A 315 16.08 13.27 19.92
C TRP A 315 15.65 11.82 19.55
N GLU A 316 16.52 11.18 18.75
CA GLU A 316 16.65 9.71 18.61
C GLU A 316 15.40 8.94 18.16
N GLY A 317 14.86 9.28 16.99
CA GLY A 317 14.27 8.26 16.10
C GLY A 317 12.88 7.74 16.43
N HIS A 318 12.08 8.50 17.19
CA HIS A 318 10.65 8.23 17.32
C HIS A 318 9.84 9.24 16.51
N CYS A 319 9.21 8.76 15.43
CA CYS A 319 8.11 9.42 14.74
C CYS A 319 6.84 8.69 15.19
N GLU A 320 6.00 9.32 16.01
CA GLU A 320 4.64 8.85 16.23
C GLU A 320 3.71 9.62 15.28
N ASP A 321 3.42 9.01 14.14
CA ASP A 321 2.41 9.46 13.18
C ASP A 321 1.07 8.82 13.54
N THR A 322 0.09 9.60 13.97
CA THR A 322 -1.27 9.09 14.20
C THR A 322 -2.26 9.85 13.33
N MET A 323 -2.32 9.47 12.05
CA MET A 323 -3.50 9.70 11.22
C MET A 323 -4.27 8.38 11.10
N GLY A 324 -5.50 8.38 11.61
CA GLY A 324 -6.34 7.20 11.86
C GLY A 324 -6.93 7.22 13.27
N VAL A 325 -7.92 6.37 13.57
CA VAL A 325 -8.45 6.22 14.93
C VAL A 325 -7.63 5.18 15.71
N GLU A 326 -6.70 5.63 16.54
CA GLU A 326 -5.80 4.74 17.29
C GLU A 326 -6.48 4.11 18.52
N GLU A 327 -6.25 2.82 18.78
CA GLU A 327 -6.78 2.13 19.97
C GLU A 327 -5.85 2.29 21.19
N LEU A 328 -6.35 2.96 22.23
CA LEU A 328 -5.67 3.08 23.51
C LEU A 328 -5.81 1.78 24.31
N SER A 329 -4.67 1.25 24.76
CA SER A 329 -4.60 -0.05 25.45
C SER A 329 -4.29 0.04 26.94
N SER A 330 -4.07 1.24 27.50
CA SER A 330 -3.78 1.44 28.93
C SER A 330 -4.07 2.86 29.40
N LEU A 331 -4.22 3.05 30.72
CA LEU A 331 -4.34 4.37 31.36
C LEU A 331 -3.20 5.32 31.03
N LYS A 332 -1.97 4.80 31.02
CA LYS A 332 -0.79 5.61 30.70
C LYS A 332 -0.83 6.12 29.26
N ALA A 333 -1.24 5.26 28.31
CA ALA A 333 -1.41 5.67 26.91
C ALA A 333 -2.49 6.74 26.77
N PHE A 334 -3.61 6.59 27.47
CA PHE A 334 -4.67 7.61 27.52
C PHE A 334 -4.16 8.95 28.06
N GLN A 335 -3.48 8.96 29.22
CA GLN A 335 -2.94 10.17 29.83
C GLN A 335 -1.93 10.88 28.92
N SER A 336 -1.06 10.12 28.24
CA SER A 336 -0.15 10.69 27.25
C SER A 336 -0.88 11.26 26.05
N ALA A 337 -1.89 10.57 25.53
CA ALA A 337 -2.64 10.98 24.34
C ALA A 337 -3.40 12.29 24.57
N VAL A 338 -4.07 12.44 25.72
CA VAL A 338 -4.88 13.64 26.01
C VAL A 338 -4.05 14.86 26.40
N ALA A 339 -2.79 14.67 26.81
CA ALA A 339 -1.85 15.74 27.16
C ALA A 339 -1.34 16.55 25.94
N ASP A 340 -1.68 16.14 24.72
CA ASP A 340 -1.29 16.81 23.48
C ASP A 340 -1.93 18.22 23.37
N ASN A 341 -1.20 19.19 22.83
CA ASN A 341 -1.70 20.56 22.63
C ASN A 341 -2.78 20.66 21.52
N MET A 342 -2.84 19.69 20.62
CA MET A 342 -3.91 19.57 19.64
C MET A 342 -5.23 19.15 20.29
N LEU A 343 -6.34 19.31 19.55
CA LEU A 343 -7.61 18.77 20.03
C LEU A 343 -7.54 17.25 19.94
N VAL A 344 -7.93 16.57 21.00
CA VAL A 344 -7.92 15.10 21.06
C VAL A 344 -9.35 14.63 21.26
N LEU A 345 -9.81 13.72 20.40
CA LEU A 345 -11.06 12.99 20.59
C LEU A 345 -10.77 11.58 21.08
N VAL A 346 -11.48 11.13 22.12
CA VAL A 346 -11.45 9.76 22.63
C VAL A 346 -12.84 9.14 22.54
N ASP A 347 -13.00 8.11 21.71
CA ASP A 347 -14.21 7.28 21.57
C ASP A 347 -14.21 6.12 22.58
N ALA A 348 -15.03 6.22 23.62
CA ALA A 348 -15.25 5.13 24.56
C ALA A 348 -16.31 4.15 24.03
N TYR A 349 -15.88 2.93 23.72
CA TYR A 349 -16.70 1.91 23.06
C TYR A 349 -16.58 0.53 23.72
N ALA A 350 -17.40 -0.43 23.26
CA ALA A 350 -17.26 -1.86 23.59
C ALA A 350 -17.50 -2.73 22.35
N ASP A 351 -16.88 -3.91 22.26
CA ASP A 351 -16.96 -4.78 21.07
C ASP A 351 -18.37 -5.35 20.83
N TRP A 352 -19.20 -5.42 21.87
CA TRP A 352 -20.60 -5.86 21.81
C TRP A 352 -21.59 -4.70 21.61
N CYS A 353 -21.13 -3.45 21.60
CA CYS A 353 -21.98 -2.28 21.46
C CYS A 353 -22.40 -2.05 20.00
N GLY A 354 -23.66 -2.36 19.67
CA GLY A 354 -24.24 -2.13 18.35
C GLY A 354 -24.15 -0.68 17.86
N PRO A 355 -24.58 0.32 18.65
CA PRO A 355 -24.47 1.74 18.27
C PRO A 355 -23.03 2.20 18.03
N CYS A 356 -22.05 1.66 18.75
CA CYS A 356 -20.63 1.96 18.57
C CYS A 356 -20.15 1.52 17.18
N LYS A 357 -20.51 0.29 16.76
CA LYS A 357 -20.20 -0.21 15.42
C LYS A 357 -20.84 0.62 14.31
N ALA A 358 -22.04 1.14 14.55
CA ALA A 358 -22.77 1.95 13.58
C ALA A 358 -22.10 3.32 13.31
N ILE A 359 -21.54 3.96 14.34
CA ILE A 359 -20.90 5.28 14.20
C ILE A 359 -19.41 5.21 13.83
N ALA A 360 -18.72 4.10 14.13
CA ALA A 360 -17.27 3.97 13.89
C ALA A 360 -16.80 4.35 12.47
N PRO A 361 -17.45 3.95 11.36
CA PRO A 361 -17.02 4.38 10.02
C PRO A 361 -17.07 5.90 9.81
N LYS A 362 -17.97 6.59 10.52
CA LYS A 362 -18.11 8.04 10.44
C LYS A 362 -17.08 8.77 11.31
N VAL A 363 -16.66 8.17 12.42
CA VAL A 363 -15.52 8.65 13.24
C VAL A 363 -14.22 8.51 12.43
N GLU A 364 -14.03 7.40 11.73
CA GLU A 364 -12.89 7.20 10.83
C GLU A 364 -12.91 8.20 9.66
N LEU A 365 -14.08 8.53 9.11
CA LEU A 365 -14.17 9.60 8.11
C LEU A 365 -13.75 10.96 8.70
N PHE A 366 -14.12 11.24 9.95
CA PHE A 366 -13.71 12.48 10.62
C PHE A 366 -12.22 12.52 10.93
N SER A 367 -11.59 11.40 11.30
CA SER A 367 -10.13 11.35 11.50
C SER A 367 -9.36 11.70 10.23
N ASN A 368 -9.90 11.31 9.07
CA ASN A 368 -9.33 11.67 7.77
C ASN A 368 -9.64 13.12 7.35
N GLN A 369 -10.74 13.70 7.84
CA GLN A 369 -11.19 15.04 7.45
C GLN A 369 -10.57 16.16 8.31
N TYR A 370 -10.30 15.89 9.59
CA TYR A 370 -9.81 16.89 10.54
C TYR A 370 -8.37 16.61 10.97
N ALA A 371 -7.41 16.99 10.13
CA ALA A 371 -5.98 16.78 10.40
C ALA A 371 -5.43 17.52 11.65
N ASN A 372 -6.17 18.51 12.16
CA ASN A 372 -5.83 19.26 13.38
C ASN A 372 -6.47 18.68 14.65
N ILE A 373 -7.06 17.48 14.57
CA ILE A 373 -7.66 16.75 15.68
C ILE A 373 -7.06 15.35 15.68
N LYS A 374 -6.58 14.89 16.82
CA LYS A 374 -6.15 13.49 17.02
C LYS A 374 -7.33 12.64 17.44
N PHE A 375 -7.46 11.45 16.86
CA PHE A 375 -8.58 10.55 17.13
C PHE A 375 -8.08 9.27 17.76
N PHE A 376 -8.65 8.95 18.92
CA PHE A 376 -8.39 7.73 19.65
C PHE A 376 -9.70 7.03 19.97
N LYS A 377 -9.63 5.73 20.22
CA LYS A 377 -10.72 4.94 20.79
C LYS A 377 -10.20 4.11 21.95
N VAL A 378 -11.06 3.84 22.93
CA VAL A 378 -10.75 3.00 24.08
C VAL A 378 -11.88 2.01 24.32
N ASN A 379 -11.53 0.73 24.40
CA ASN A 379 -12.48 -0.31 24.73
C ASN A 379 -12.63 -0.37 26.26
N VAL A 380 -13.83 -0.05 26.76
CA VAL A 380 -14.09 0.08 28.20
C VAL A 380 -13.98 -1.25 28.96
N ASP A 381 -14.15 -2.39 28.28
CA ASP A 381 -14.00 -3.71 28.90
C ASP A 381 -12.52 -4.09 29.04
N LYS A 382 -11.67 -3.62 28.11
CA LYS A 382 -10.22 -3.90 28.10
C LYS A 382 -9.43 -2.93 28.97
N VAL A 383 -9.89 -1.69 29.08
CA VAL A 383 -9.20 -0.59 29.78
C VAL A 383 -10.18 0.08 30.79
N PRO A 384 -10.61 -0.66 31.83
CA PRO A 384 -11.68 -0.22 32.73
C PRO A 384 -11.30 0.96 33.63
N ASP A 385 -10.00 1.16 33.86
CA ASP A 385 -9.44 2.31 34.58
C ASP A 385 -9.66 3.62 33.81
N VAL A 386 -9.43 3.64 32.50
CA VAL A 386 -9.76 4.79 31.64
C VAL A 386 -11.28 5.03 31.60
N ALA A 387 -12.07 3.96 31.53
CA ALA A 387 -13.53 4.08 31.57
C ALA A 387 -14.02 4.70 32.89
N GLN A 388 -13.39 4.34 34.01
CA GLN A 388 -13.65 4.93 35.32
C GLN A 388 -13.22 6.40 35.38
N GLU A 389 -12.03 6.74 34.88
CA GLU A 389 -11.51 8.12 34.87
C GLU A 389 -12.38 9.05 34.02
N LEU A 390 -12.83 8.58 32.86
CA LEU A 390 -13.76 9.29 31.98
C LEU A 390 -15.20 9.32 32.52
N GLY A 391 -15.52 8.53 33.55
CA GLY A 391 -16.88 8.40 34.09
C GLY A 391 -17.88 7.85 33.06
N VAL A 392 -17.47 6.86 32.26
CA VAL A 392 -18.29 6.31 31.18
C VAL A 392 -19.52 5.59 31.74
N SER A 393 -20.70 6.17 31.53
CA SER A 393 -21.99 5.58 31.94
C SER A 393 -22.78 4.96 30.78
N SER A 394 -22.40 5.25 29.54
CA SER A 394 -23.09 4.83 28.32
C SER A 394 -22.13 4.86 27.13
N MET A 395 -22.30 3.96 26.17
CA MET A 395 -21.48 3.91 24.95
C MET A 395 -22.34 3.98 23.68
N PRO A 396 -21.82 4.58 22.59
CA PRO A 396 -20.54 5.28 22.54
C PRO A 396 -20.60 6.61 23.30
N SER A 397 -19.47 7.05 23.85
CA SER A 397 -19.29 8.40 24.39
C SER A 397 -17.96 8.95 23.90
N PHE A 398 -17.99 10.16 23.35
CA PHE A 398 -16.83 10.85 22.78
C PHE A 398 -16.42 11.98 23.71
N TYR A 399 -15.14 12.01 24.08
CA TYR A 399 -14.58 13.01 24.99
C TYR A 399 -13.55 13.83 24.23
N LEU A 400 -13.62 15.16 24.36
CA LEU A 400 -12.69 16.10 23.75
C LEU A 400 -11.73 16.63 24.82
N PHE A 401 -10.45 16.61 24.51
CA PHE A 401 -9.37 17.10 25.36
C PHE A 401 -8.47 18.08 24.61
N ARG A 402 -7.80 18.95 25.35
CA ARG A 402 -6.71 19.79 24.84
C ARG A 402 -5.72 20.07 25.96
N ALA A 403 -4.43 19.79 25.73
CA ALA A 403 -3.36 19.97 26.70
C ALA A 403 -3.64 19.33 28.07
N GLY A 404 -4.31 18.18 28.08
CA GLY A 404 -4.73 17.45 29.28
C GLY A 404 -6.05 17.90 29.89
N ASP A 405 -6.57 19.06 29.48
CA ASP A 405 -7.83 19.59 30.00
C ASP A 405 -9.03 18.98 29.26
N TYR A 406 -10.04 18.56 30.02
CA TYR A 406 -11.33 18.14 29.47
C TYR A 406 -12.07 19.36 28.89
N VAL A 407 -12.43 19.27 27.62
CA VAL A 407 -13.09 20.35 26.87
C VAL A 407 -14.59 20.14 26.79
N ASP A 408 -15.02 18.98 26.31
CA ASP A 408 -16.45 18.70 26.08
C ASP A 408 -16.71 17.20 25.87
N LYS A 409 -18.00 16.80 25.84
CA LYS A 409 -18.37 15.42 25.49
C LYS A 409 -19.64 15.32 24.66
N VAL A 410 -19.70 14.27 23.85
CA VAL A 410 -20.89 13.85 23.11
C VAL A 410 -21.24 12.42 23.51
N VAL A 411 -22.47 12.21 23.97
CA VAL A 411 -22.95 10.89 24.38
C VAL A 411 -23.92 10.34 23.33
N GLY A 412 -23.73 9.09 22.95
CA GLY A 412 -24.55 8.37 22.00
C GLY A 412 -24.06 8.47 20.55
N ALA A 413 -24.56 7.56 19.71
CA ALA A 413 -24.22 7.46 18.29
C ALA A 413 -24.92 8.56 17.46
N ASN A 414 -24.47 9.81 17.60
CA ASN A 414 -25.00 10.95 16.85
C ASN A 414 -23.90 11.67 16.05
N PRO A 415 -23.68 11.30 14.79
CA PRO A 415 -22.62 11.89 13.96
C PRO A 415 -22.74 13.40 13.73
N GLY A 416 -23.96 13.92 13.56
CA GLY A 416 -24.16 15.35 13.29
C GLY A 416 -23.82 16.23 14.49
N LEU A 417 -24.20 15.76 15.69
CA LEU A 417 -23.82 16.42 16.94
C LEU A 417 -22.30 16.33 17.16
N LEU A 418 -21.70 15.17 16.89
CA LEU A 418 -20.26 14.98 16.99
C LEU A 418 -19.48 15.93 16.07
N GLU A 419 -19.89 16.02 14.79
CA GLU A 419 -19.26 16.92 13.81
C GLU A 419 -19.37 18.39 14.24
N THR A 420 -20.52 18.79 14.80
CA THR A 420 -20.74 20.15 15.31
C THR A 420 -19.75 20.49 16.41
N TYR A 421 -19.48 19.55 17.32
CA TYR A 421 -18.54 19.74 18.42
C TYR A 421 -17.09 19.76 17.94
N LEU A 422 -16.74 18.89 16.97
CA LEU A 422 -15.42 18.90 16.34
C LEU A 422 -15.15 20.26 15.68
N LYS A 423 -16.07 20.79 14.88
CA LYS A 423 -15.92 22.12 14.25
C LYS A 423 -15.78 23.23 15.27
N LYS A 424 -16.69 23.28 16.26
CA LYS A 424 -16.69 24.29 17.33
C LYS A 424 -15.34 24.39 18.05
N HIS A 425 -14.74 23.24 18.37
CA HIS A 425 -13.52 23.18 19.18
C HIS A 425 -12.23 23.13 18.35
N ALA A 426 -12.33 22.86 17.05
CA ALA A 426 -11.22 22.95 16.09
C ALA A 426 -10.79 24.40 15.80
N GLU A 427 -11.75 25.33 15.76
CA GLU A 427 -11.52 26.74 15.39
C GLU A 427 -11.01 27.62 16.55
N SER A 428 -11.17 27.17 17.80
CA SER A 428 -10.81 27.94 19.01
C SER A 428 -9.29 28.00 19.28
N ALA A 429 -8.44 27.58 18.34
CA ALA A 429 -6.98 27.55 18.47
C ALA A 429 -6.24 28.75 17.83
N GLN A 430 -6.96 29.78 17.36
CA GLN A 430 -6.37 31.02 16.80
C GLN A 430 -6.49 32.26 17.72
N GLY A 431 -6.54 32.05 19.04
CA GLY A 431 -6.54 33.13 20.04
C GLY A 431 -5.16 33.37 20.64
#